data_AF-A0A7W6C7T7-F1
#
_entry.id   AF-A0A7W6C7T7-F1
#
_cell.length_a   1.000
_cell.length_b   1.000
_cell.length_c   1.000
_cell.angle_alpha   90.00
_cell.angle_beta   90.00
_cell.angle_gamma   90.00
#
_symmetry.space_group_name_H-M   'P 1'
#
loop_
_entity.id
_entity.type
_entity.pdbx_description
1 polymer ?
#
loop_
_entity_poly.entity_id
_entity_poly.type
_entity_poly.pdbx_seq_one_letter_code
_entity_poly.pdbx_strand_id
1 'polypeptide(L)' 'MREEPTWRIPVGILGLVVALGLYGLAIANLLAPWIAGWPALAQAPVYLVLGIVWILPLRRFLIWMETGRWG' A
#
# COMPACT_ATOMS: atom_id res chain seq x y z
N MET A 1 -26.07 2.34 9.84
CA MET A 1 -25.49 2.87 8.59
C MET A 1 -25.16 4.33 8.86
N ARG A 2 -24.02 4.88 8.40
CA ARG A 2 -23.69 6.29 8.67
C ARG A 2 -24.65 7.19 7.88
N GLU A 3 -25.28 8.15 8.55
CA GLU A 3 -26.37 8.97 8.00
C GLU A 3 -25.86 10.22 7.25
N GLU A 4 -24.58 10.58 7.39
CA GLU A 4 -23.99 11.77 6.77
C GLU A 4 -22.81 11.46 5.83
N PRO A 5 -22.77 12.03 4.61
CA PRO A 5 -21.69 11.82 3.67
C PRO A 5 -20.37 12.43 4.20
N THR A 6 -19.31 11.63 4.22
CA THR A 6 -17.99 12.07 4.68
C THR A 6 -16.95 11.98 3.56
N TRP A 7 -16.38 13.13 3.19
CA TRP A 7 -15.43 13.25 2.07
C TRP A 7 -14.11 12.48 2.28
N ARG A 8 -13.77 12.15 3.53
CA ARG A 8 -12.55 11.40 3.90
C ARG A 8 -12.50 10.00 3.27
N ILE A 9 -13.64 9.35 3.09
CA ILE A 9 -13.70 7.99 2.56
C ILE A 9 -13.33 7.97 1.07
N PRO A 10 -13.99 8.72 0.16
CA PRO A 10 -13.61 8.71 -1.26
C PRO A 10 -12.19 9.25 -1.47
N VAL A 11 -11.78 10.30 -0.76
CA VAL A 11 -10.40 10.81 -0.83
C VAL A 11 -9.40 9.79 -0.30
N GLY A 12 -9.73 9.10 0.79
CA GLY A 12 -8.89 8.07 1.36
C GLY A 12 -8.70 6.88 0.42
N ILE A 13 -9.77 6.43 -0.23
CA ILE A 13 -9.68 5.37 -1.25
C ILE A 13 -8.79 5.80 -2.42
N LEU A 14 -9.01 7.01 -2.96
CA LEU A 14 -8.18 7.53 -4.05
C LEU A 14 -6.71 7.66 -3.62
N GLY A 15 -6.45 8.18 -2.42
CA GLY A 15 -5.12 8.27 -1.84
C GLY A 15 -4.46 6.90 -1.67
N LEU A 16 -5.22 5.89 -1.23
CA LEU A 16 -4.73 4.51 -1.12
C LEU A 16 -4.37 3.91 -2.48
N VAL A 17 -5.22 4.11 -3.49
CA VAL A 17 -4.96 3.63 -4.86
C VAL A 17 -3.70 4.29 -5.42
N VAL A 18 -3.55 5.60 -5.26
CA VAL A 18 -2.35 6.33 -5.69
C VAL A 18 -1.12 5.83 -4.93
N ALA A 19 -1.19 5.69 -3.61
CA ALA A 19 -0.08 5.21 -2.79
C ALA A 19 0.36 3.79 -3.19
N LEU A 20 -0.58 2.88 -3.42
CA LEU A 20 -0.29 1.52 -3.88
C LEU A 20 0.27 1.51 -5.30
N GLY A 21 -0.24 2.35 -6.19
CA GLY A 21 0.28 2.53 -7.55
C GLY A 21 1.73 3.02 -7.53
N LEU A 22 2.03 4.06 -6.74
CA LEU A 22 3.38 4.58 -6.56
C LEU A 22 4.30 3.55 -5.92
N TYR A 23 3.82 2.79 -4.94
CA TYR A 23 4.59 1.72 -4.30
C TYR A 23 4.96 0.61 -5.30
N GLY A 24 3.99 0.16 -6.10
CA GLY A 24 4.23 -0.83 -7.16
C GLY A 24 5.20 -0.32 -8.22
N LEU A 25 5.03 0.93 -8.67
CA LEU A 25 5.94 1.57 -9.62
C LEU A 25 7.35 1.70 -9.04
N ALA A 26 7.49 2.08 -7.77
CA ALA A 26 8.78 2.17 -7.10
C ALA A 26 9.47 0.80 -7.07
N ILE A 27 8.77 -0.28 -6.71
CA ILE A 27 9.33 -1.63 -6.73
C ILE A 27 9.74 -2.02 -8.16
N ALA A 28 8.87 -1.82 -9.15
CA ALA A 28 9.13 -2.19 -10.53
C ALA A 28 10.33 -1.44 -11.14
N ASN A 29 10.51 -0.15 -10.82
CA ASN A 29 11.58 0.66 -11.39
C ASN A 29 12.87 0.61 -10.58
N LEU A 30 12.79 0.54 -9.25
CA LEU A 30 13.95 0.69 -8.37
C LEU A 30 14.50 -0.63 -7.87
N LEU A 31 13.66 -1.66 -7.70
CA LEU A 31 14.08 -2.94 -7.10
C LEU A 31 14.18 -4.06 -8.14
N ALA A 32 13.17 -4.20 -9.00
CA ALA A 32 13.11 -5.31 -9.97
C ALA A 32 14.37 -5.46 -10.84
N PRO A 33 15.05 -4.38 -11.31
CA PRO A 33 16.29 -4.51 -12.07
C PRO A 33 17.44 -5.19 -11.31
N TRP A 34 17.50 -5.03 -9.98
CA TRP A 34 18.57 -5.56 -9.14
C TRP A 34 18.45 -7.06 -8.90
N ILE A 35 17.21 -7.57 -8.88
CA ILE A 35 16.89 -8.98 -8.62
C ILE A 35 16.49 -9.74 -9.89
N ALA A 36 16.53 -9.09 -11.06
CA ALA A 36 16.12 -9.68 -12.33
C ALA A 36 16.89 -10.96 -12.69
N GLY A 37 18.18 -11.01 -12.35
CA GLY A 37 19.04 -12.18 -12.61
C GLY A 37 18.92 -13.30 -11.57
N TRP A 38 18.14 -13.11 -10.50
CA TRP A 38 18.03 -14.10 -9.43
C TRP A 38 17.10 -15.25 -9.85
N PRO A 39 17.31 -16.48 -9.36
CA PRO A 39 16.33 -17.55 -9.49
C PRO A 39 14.98 -17.16 -8.87
N ALA A 40 13.88 -17.67 -9.44
CA ALA A 40 12.53 -17.34 -8.98
C ALA A 40 12.31 -17.59 -7.48
N LEU A 41 12.91 -18.66 -6.93
CA LEU A 41 12.84 -18.96 -5.49
C LEU A 41 13.52 -17.93 -4.60
N ALA A 42 14.55 -17.24 -5.10
CA ALA A 42 15.21 -16.15 -4.37
C ALA A 42 14.45 -14.83 -4.49
N GLN A 43 13.75 -14.60 -5.61
CA GLN A 43 12.87 -13.45 -5.78
C GLN A 43 11.61 -13.54 -4.91
N ALA A 44 11.05 -14.74 -4.75
CA ALA A 44 9.83 -14.99 -3.99
C ALA A 44 9.82 -14.39 -2.57
N PRO A 45 10.80 -14.63 -1.68
CA PRO A 45 10.80 -14.05 -0.34
C PRO A 45 10.91 -12.53 -0.37
N VAL A 46 11.62 -11.95 -1.34
CA VAL A 46 11.73 -10.49 -1.49
C VAL A 46 10.36 -9.88 -1.79
N TYR A 47 9.66 -10.40 -2.79
CA TYR A 47 8.32 -9.93 -3.14
C TYR A 47 7.29 -10.23 -2.05
N LEU A 48 7.42 -11.35 -1.33
CA LEU A 48 6.56 -11.67 -0.19
C LEU A 48 6.70 -10.62 0.91
N VAL A 49 7.94 -10.29 1.30
CA VAL A 49 8.21 -9.27 2.34
C VAL A 49 7.68 -7.92 1.89
N LEU A 50 7.95 -7.50 0.65
CA LEU A 50 7.43 -6.23 0.12
C LEU A 50 5.90 -6.20 0.06
N GLY A 51 5.28 -7.34 -0.26
CA GLY A 51 3.83 -7.53 -0.25
C GLY A 51 3.22 -7.49 1.15
N ILE A 52 4.01 -7.67 2.21
CA ILE A 52 3.55 -7.58 3.60
C ILE A 52 3.84 -6.19 4.20
N VAL A 53 5.00 -5.61 3.88
CA VAL A 53 5.49 -4.35 4.47
C VAL A 53 4.49 -3.20 4.27
N TRP A 54 3.81 -3.12 3.12
CA TRP A 54 2.84 -2.05 2.87
C TRP A 54 1.59 -2.11 3.77
N ILE A 55 1.35 -3.22 4.48
CA ILE A 55 0.22 -3.37 5.40
C ILE A 55 0.46 -2.58 6.71
N LEU A 56 1.73 -2.37 7.10
CA LEU A 56 2.09 -1.63 8.33
C LEU A 56 1.41 -0.25 8.44
N PRO A 57 1.42 0.61 7.42
CA PRO A 57 0.71 1.89 7.47
C PRO A 57 -0.82 1.75 7.29
N LEU A 58 -1.31 0.66 6.70
CA LEU A 58 -2.71 0.50 6.30
C LEU A 58 -3.66 0.64 7.49
N ARG A 59 -3.33 0.01 8.63
CA ARG A 59 -4.17 0.06 9.84
C ARG A 59 -4.47 1.50 10.26
N ARG A 60 -3.45 2.35 10.36
CA ARG A 60 -3.60 3.75 10.80
C ARG A 60 -4.39 4.56 9.77
N PHE A 61 -4.16 4.29 8.49
CA PHE A 61 -4.87 4.96 7.41
C PHE A 61 -6.36 4.62 7.38
N LEU A 62 -6.71 3.35 7.58
CA LEU A 62 -8.11 2.91 7.69
C LEU A 62 -8.82 3.58 8.88
N ILE A 63 -8.17 3.61 10.05
CA ILE A 63 -8.71 4.29 11.25
C ILE A 63 -8.97 5.78 10.96
N TRP A 64 -8.05 6.44 10.27
CA TRP A 64 -8.22 7.84 9.87
C TRP A 64 -9.39 8.04 8.91
N MET A 65 -9.55 7.17 7.91
CA MET A 65 -10.68 7.30 6.96
C MET A 65 -12.02 7.23 7.69
N GLU A 66 -12.16 6.31 8.63
CA GLU A 66 -13.40 6.11 9.37
C GLU A 66 -13.63 7.19 10.44
N THR A 67 -12.61 7.51 11.23
CA THR A 67 -12.76 8.30 12.46
C THR A 67 -12.20 9.73 12.38
N GLY A 68 -11.38 10.03 11.37
CA GLY A 68 -10.63 11.28 11.26
C GLY A 68 -9.42 11.39 12.19
N ARG A 69 -9.13 10.34 12.99
CA ARG A 69 -7.99 10.28 13.92
C ARG A 69 -6.97 9.25 13.45
N TRP A 70 -5.70 9.45 13.76
CA TRP A 70 -4.61 8.57 13.33
C TRP A 70 -4.34 7.38 14.28
N GLY A 71 -5.16 7.20 15.31
CA GLY A 71 -5.08 6.16 16.34
C GLY A 71 -6.43 5.85 16.96
#